data_AF-A0A938MZM1-F1
#
_entry.id   AF-A0A938MZM1-F1
#
_cell.length_a   1.000
_cell.length_b   1.000
_cell.length_c   1.000
_cell.angle_alpha   90.00
_cell.angle_beta   90.00
_cell.angle_gamma   90.00
#
_symmetry.space_group_name_H-M   'P 1'
#
loop_
_entity.id
_entity.type
_entity.pdbx_description
1 polymer ?
#
loop_
_entity_poly.entity_id
_entity_poly.type
_entity_poly.pdbx_seq_one_letter_code
_entity_poly.pdbx_strand_id
1 'polypeptide(L)'
;MTYPMNRRTFLGATGSALLVGGVAARPMQAAEAAGWPAMPKLKVYVVYLGTGGAWPKPEFDAPAEITGKFAPYLQQVQAKLGDVEFVGGDLIVNHGQAAAALLPKINESQADAILVVHLAFGDSLPFKIFADSGKPVAIYSQPFSGHDWM
;
A
#
# COMPACT_ATOMS: atom_id res chain seq x y z
N MET A 1 1.42 -38.24 15.33
CA MET A 1 2.86 -37.96 15.15
C MET A 1 2.99 -36.56 14.60
N THR A 2 3.44 -35.62 15.41
CA THR A 2 3.65 -34.23 15.00
C THR A 2 5.14 -34.06 14.72
N TYR A 3 5.53 -33.88 13.46
CA TYR A 3 6.92 -33.61 13.11
C TYR A 3 7.17 -32.11 13.29
N PRO A 4 8.05 -31.68 14.21
CA PRO A 4 8.37 -30.26 14.36
C PRO A 4 9.25 -29.83 13.18
N MET A 5 8.64 -29.31 12.12
CA MET A 5 9.37 -28.56 11.11
C MET A 5 9.78 -27.22 11.72
N ASN A 6 11.09 -27.00 11.89
CA ASN A 6 11.63 -25.70 12.25
C ASN A 6 12.12 -24.95 11.01
N ARG A 7 12.29 -23.63 11.14
CA ARG A 7 12.73 -22.72 10.07
C ARG A 7 14.01 -23.18 9.37
N ARG A 8 14.95 -23.80 10.10
CA ARG A 8 16.20 -24.33 9.53
C ARG A 8 15.97 -25.58 8.70
N THR A 9 15.08 -26.47 9.13
CA THR A 9 14.70 -27.67 8.36
C THR A 9 14.00 -27.29 7.06
N PHE A 10 13.08 -26.30 7.10
CA PHE A 10 12.41 -25.80 5.92
C PHE A 10 13.38 -25.15 4.91
N LEU A 11 14.25 -24.25 5.40
CA LEU A 11 15.24 -23.57 4.55
C LEU A 11 16.35 -24.50 4.04
N GLY A 12 16.75 -25.49 4.83
CA GLY A 12 17.72 -26.51 4.39
C GLY A 12 17.15 -27.43 3.31
N ALA A 13 15.88 -27.84 3.45
CA ALA A 13 15.22 -28.68 2.45
C ALA A 13 14.94 -27.94 1.14
N THR A 14 14.55 -26.66 1.19
CA THR A 14 14.33 -25.84 -0.01
C THR A 14 15.64 -25.37 -0.66
N GLY A 15 16.68 -25.07 0.12
CA GLY A 15 18.01 -24.69 -0.40
C GLY A 15 18.72 -25.82 -1.14
N SER A 16 18.49 -27.07 -0.74
CA SER A 16 19.07 -28.25 -1.40
C SER A 16 18.41 -28.55 -2.75
N ALA A 17 17.10 -28.29 -2.87
CA ALA A 17 16.35 -28.49 -4.11
C ALA A 17 16.77 -27.50 -5.22
N LEU A 18 17.27 -26.31 -4.84
CA LEU A 18 17.73 -25.29 -5.79
C LEU A 18 19.11 -25.60 -6.40
N LEU A 19 19.96 -26.39 -5.73
CA LEU A 19 21.34 -26.61 -6.19
C LEU A 19 21.55 -27.90 -6.99
N VAL A 20 20.61 -28.84 -6.97
CA VAL A 20 20.63 -30.02 -7.88
C VAL A 20 20.12 -29.65 -9.29
N GLY A 21 19.51 -28.48 -9.45
CA GLY A 21 19.06 -27.92 -10.73
C GLY A 21 20.14 -27.31 -11.62
N GLY A 22 21.39 -27.77 -11.55
CA GLY A 22 22.52 -27.23 -12.35
C GLY A 22 22.36 -27.34 -13.87
N VAL A 23 21.31 -28.01 -14.36
CA VAL A 23 20.93 -28.07 -15.80
C VAL A 23 19.72 -27.15 -16.12
N ALA A 24 19.12 -26.53 -15.10
CA ALA A 24 17.99 -25.62 -15.21
C ALA A 24 18.37 -24.13 -15.18
N ALA A 25 19.65 -23.78 -15.38
CA ALA A 25 20.05 -22.39 -15.63
C ALA A 25 19.54 -21.86 -16.99
N ARG A 26 19.23 -22.75 -17.94
CA ARG A 26 18.69 -22.39 -19.27
C ARG A 26 17.23 -21.89 -19.26
N PRO A 27 16.27 -22.49 -18.53
CA PRO A 27 14.89 -21.98 -18.51
C PRO A 27 14.73 -20.62 -17.82
N MET A 28 15.61 -20.21 -16.90
CA MET A 28 15.54 -18.86 -16.32
C MET A 28 15.98 -17.78 -17.32
N GLN A 29 17.07 -18.03 -18.05
CA GLN A 29 17.53 -17.14 -19.12
C GLN A 29 16.55 -17.08 -20.31
N ALA A 30 15.91 -18.21 -20.64
CA ALA A 30 14.86 -18.26 -21.65
C ALA A 30 13.55 -17.60 -21.18
N ALA A 31 13.23 -17.64 -19.89
CA ALA A 31 12.08 -16.92 -19.30
C ALA A 31 12.32 -15.40 -19.23
N GLU A 32 13.55 -14.96 -18.94
CA GLU A 32 13.96 -13.55 -19.10
C GLU A 32 13.95 -13.10 -20.57
N ALA A 33 14.45 -13.93 -21.49
CA ALA A 33 14.50 -13.64 -22.92
C ALA A 33 13.14 -13.74 -23.63
N ALA A 34 12.21 -14.55 -23.11
CA ALA A 34 10.84 -14.64 -23.61
C ALA A 34 10.03 -13.37 -23.31
N GLY A 35 10.54 -12.50 -22.43
CA GLY A 35 9.84 -11.33 -21.93
C GLY A 35 8.64 -11.77 -21.10
N TRP A 36 8.64 -11.49 -19.81
CA TRP A 36 7.40 -11.62 -19.04
C TRP A 36 6.31 -10.83 -19.77
N PRO A 37 5.09 -11.39 -19.92
CA PRO A 37 4.00 -10.62 -20.48
C PRO A 37 3.91 -9.31 -19.69
N ALA A 38 3.67 -8.19 -20.39
CA ALA A 38 3.54 -6.89 -19.74
C ALA A 38 2.52 -7.03 -18.60
N MET A 39 3.02 -6.95 -17.37
CA MET A 39 2.17 -7.11 -16.20
C MET A 39 1.18 -5.93 -16.17
N PRO A 40 -0.09 -6.17 -15.83
CA PRO A 40 -1.03 -5.07 -15.67
C PRO A 40 -0.50 -4.10 -14.60
N LYS A 41 -0.81 -2.81 -14.76
CA LYS A 41 -0.44 -1.83 -13.76
C LYS A 41 -1.08 -2.17 -12.42
N LEU A 42 -0.31 -2.06 -11.34
CA LEU A 42 -0.79 -2.20 -9.98
C LEU A 42 -1.66 -0.99 -9.62
N LYS A 43 -2.93 -1.22 -9.27
CA LYS A 43 -3.82 -0.14 -8.84
C LYS A 43 -3.74 0.06 -7.35
N VAL A 44 -3.42 1.27 -6.91
CA VAL A 44 -3.34 1.64 -5.50
C VAL A 44 -4.39 2.69 -5.20
N TYR A 45 -5.32 2.37 -4.31
CA TYR A 45 -6.33 3.33 -3.87
C TYR A 45 -5.72 4.30 -2.88
N VAL A 46 -5.78 5.60 -3.18
CA VAL A 46 -5.30 6.65 -2.27
C VAL A 46 -6.47 7.15 -1.43
N VAL A 47 -6.30 7.14 -0.11
CA VAL A 47 -7.23 7.72 0.86
C VAL A 47 -6.49 8.79 1.65
N TYR A 48 -7.05 10.00 1.71
CA TYR A 48 -6.60 11.03 2.63
C TYR A 48 -7.46 10.97 3.88
N LEU A 49 -6.83 10.75 5.03
CA LEU A 49 -7.52 10.50 6.29
C LEU A 49 -7.28 11.66 7.25
N GLY A 50 -8.33 12.42 7.52
CA GLY A 50 -8.30 13.59 8.41
C GLY A 50 -8.61 14.89 7.69
N THR A 51 -9.69 15.57 8.11
CA THR A 51 -10.18 16.81 7.49
C THR A 51 -9.79 18.09 8.23
N GLY A 52 -9.15 17.98 9.40
CA GLY A 52 -8.79 19.10 10.28
C GLY A 52 -8.47 18.64 11.71
N GLY A 53 -8.11 19.55 12.61
CA GLY A 53 -7.76 19.22 14.01
C GLY A 53 -6.32 18.71 14.20
N ALA A 54 -5.48 18.97 13.21
CA ALA A 54 -4.08 18.63 13.17
C ALA A 54 -3.28 19.31 14.29
N TRP A 55 -2.50 18.55 15.05
CA TRP A 55 -1.45 19.07 15.94
C TRP A 55 -0.10 18.56 15.41
N PRO A 56 1.00 19.35 15.20
CA PRO A 56 1.32 20.77 15.23
C PRO A 56 0.39 21.94 14.95
N LYS A 57 -0.50 21.72 14.00
CA LYS A 57 -0.83 22.75 13.01
C LYS A 57 -2.36 22.89 12.94
N PRO A 58 -2.99 23.59 13.89
CA PRO A 58 -4.45 23.71 13.92
C PRO A 58 -5.00 24.40 12.66
N GLU A 59 -4.16 25.16 11.94
CA GLU A 59 -4.46 25.77 10.64
C GLU A 59 -4.21 24.83 9.44
N PHE A 60 -3.97 23.55 9.66
CA PHE A 60 -3.79 22.58 8.58
C PHE A 60 -5.07 22.45 7.75
N ASP A 61 -4.94 22.71 6.46
CA ASP A 61 -6.01 22.60 5.47
C ASP A 61 -5.73 21.38 4.58
N ALA A 62 -6.43 20.28 4.87
CA ALA A 62 -6.27 19.04 4.14
C ALA A 62 -6.56 19.20 2.63
N PRO A 63 -7.69 19.80 2.18
CA PRO A 63 -7.92 20.09 0.77
C PRO A 63 -6.79 20.86 0.08
N ALA A 64 -6.26 21.91 0.72
CA ALA A 64 -5.17 22.73 0.17
C ALA A 64 -3.86 21.92 0.05
N GLU A 65 -3.51 21.13 1.05
CA GLU A 65 -2.31 20.29 1.04
C GLU A 65 -2.42 19.14 0.03
N ILE A 66 -3.61 18.56 -0.13
CA ILE A 66 -3.86 17.55 -1.17
C ILE A 66 -3.62 18.14 -2.56
N THR A 67 -4.24 19.28 -2.84
CA THR A 67 -4.19 19.90 -4.17
C THR A 67 -2.83 20.50 -4.47
N GLY A 68 -2.22 21.20 -3.51
CA GLY A 68 -0.96 21.90 -3.67
C GLY A 68 0.27 21.00 -3.56
N LYS A 69 0.15 19.82 -2.95
CA LYS A 69 1.29 18.97 -2.61
C LYS A 69 1.08 17.50 -2.94
N PHE A 70 0.19 16.80 -2.24
CA PHE A 70 0.15 15.34 -2.31
C PHE A 70 -0.24 14.80 -3.69
N ALA A 71 -1.32 15.32 -4.29
CA ALA A 71 -1.76 14.86 -5.60
C ALA A 71 -0.70 15.12 -6.70
N PRO A 72 -0.08 16.31 -6.82
CA PRO A 72 1.03 16.51 -7.73
C PRO A 72 2.23 15.57 -7.51
N TYR A 73 2.62 15.31 -6.25
CA TYR A 73 3.71 14.38 -5.97
C TYR A 73 3.36 12.94 -6.35
N LEU A 74 2.14 12.49 -6.06
CA LEU A 74 1.69 11.15 -6.45
C LEU A 74 1.67 10.99 -7.98
N GLN A 75 1.28 12.02 -8.72
CA GLN A 75 1.37 12.01 -10.19
C GLN A 75 2.83 11.86 -10.68
N GLN A 76 3.78 12.58 -10.06
CA GLN A 76 5.20 12.45 -10.38
C GLN A 76 5.74 11.06 -10.03
N VAL A 77 5.34 10.49 -8.89
CA VAL A 77 5.72 9.13 -8.48
C VAL A 77 5.15 8.11 -9.46
N GLN A 78 3.88 8.23 -9.84
CA GLN A 78 3.25 7.36 -10.84
C GLN A 78 4.01 7.38 -12.16
N ALA A 79 4.40 8.57 -12.64
CA ALA A 79 5.17 8.73 -13.87
C ALA A 79 6.58 8.09 -13.78
N LYS A 80 7.20 8.11 -12.60
CA LYS A 80 8.53 7.52 -12.36
C LYS A 80 8.49 6.00 -12.21
N LEU A 81 7.46 5.45 -11.59
CA LEU A 81 7.30 4.00 -11.40
C LEU A 81 6.86 3.33 -12.70
N GLY A 82 5.90 3.92 -13.42
CA GLY A 82 5.45 3.45 -14.74
C GLY A 82 4.54 2.21 -14.71
N ASP A 83 4.65 1.39 -13.67
CA ASP A 83 3.89 0.16 -13.43
C ASP A 83 2.80 0.30 -12.35
N VAL A 84 2.69 1.49 -11.73
CA VAL A 84 1.64 1.81 -10.74
C VAL A 84 0.63 2.79 -11.32
N GLU A 85 -0.63 2.63 -10.90
CA GLU A 85 -1.72 3.58 -11.12
C GLU A 85 -2.36 3.94 -9.77
N PHE A 86 -2.30 5.21 -9.38
CA PHE A 86 -3.02 5.72 -8.22
C PHE A 86 -4.45 6.06 -8.63
N VAL A 87 -5.42 5.47 -7.91
CA VAL A 87 -6.86 5.69 -8.12
C VAL A 87 -7.49 6.23 -6.83
N GLY A 88 -8.73 6.74 -6.93
CA GLY A 88 -9.44 7.30 -5.79
C GLY A 88 -9.00 8.73 -5.48
N GLY A 89 -8.50 8.96 -4.26
CA GLY A 89 -8.17 10.29 -3.74
C GLY A 89 -9.24 10.89 -2.83
N ASP A 90 -10.07 10.06 -2.20
CA ASP A 90 -11.10 10.53 -1.27
C ASP A 90 -10.47 11.08 0.01
N LEU A 91 -10.94 12.26 0.41
CA LEU A 91 -10.69 12.83 1.72
C LEU A 91 -11.84 12.44 2.65
N ILE A 92 -11.54 11.70 3.71
CA ILE A 92 -12.52 11.27 4.70
C ILE A 92 -12.19 11.82 6.10
N VAL A 93 -13.23 12.03 6.90
CA VAL A 93 -13.08 12.35 8.33
C VAL A 93 -12.42 11.18 9.06
N ASN A 94 -11.61 11.47 10.09
CA ASN A 94 -11.02 10.44 10.95
C ASN A 94 -12.11 9.77 11.82
N HIS A 95 -12.83 8.83 11.23
CA HIS A 95 -13.90 8.10 11.87
C HIS A 95 -14.08 6.71 11.25
N GLY A 96 -14.25 5.69 12.09
CA GLY A 96 -14.36 4.30 11.62
C GLY A 96 -15.51 4.08 10.63
N GLN A 97 -16.66 4.72 10.84
CA GLN A 97 -17.79 4.60 9.89
C GLN A 97 -17.47 5.18 8.50
N ALA A 98 -16.68 6.26 8.44
CA ALA A 98 -16.28 6.85 7.15
C ALA A 98 -15.33 5.92 6.40
N ALA A 99 -14.38 5.31 7.10
CA ALA A 99 -13.49 4.29 6.53
C ALA A 99 -14.28 3.06 6.03
N ALA A 100 -15.22 2.55 6.82
CA ALA A 100 -16.07 1.42 6.43
C ALA A 100 -16.94 1.72 5.21
N ALA A 101 -17.51 2.94 5.14
CA ALA A 101 -18.31 3.39 4.01
C ALA A 101 -17.50 3.55 2.71
N LEU A 102 -16.18 3.69 2.79
CA LEU A 102 -15.29 3.80 1.64
C LEU A 102 -14.91 2.44 1.03
N LEU A 103 -14.97 1.34 1.81
CA LEU A 103 -14.58 0.01 1.35
C LEU A 103 -15.30 -0.46 0.07
N PRO A 104 -16.62 -0.26 -0.12
CA PRO A 104 -17.29 -0.62 -1.37
C PRO A 104 -16.68 0.08 -2.59
N LYS A 105 -16.44 1.41 -2.49
CA LYS A 105 -15.82 2.20 -3.56
C LYS A 105 -14.39 1.74 -3.87
N ILE A 106 -13.61 1.39 -2.83
CA ILE A 106 -12.27 0.79 -3.00
C ILE A 106 -12.36 -0.53 -3.77
N ASN A 107 -13.33 -1.38 -3.44
CA ASN A 107 -13.51 -2.66 -4.14
C ASN A 107 -13.96 -2.49 -5.59
N GLU A 108 -14.90 -1.58 -5.85
CA GLU A 108 -15.39 -1.24 -7.20
C GLU A 108 -14.30 -0.67 -8.09
N SER A 109 -13.34 0.06 -7.53
CA SER A 109 -12.18 0.59 -8.27
C SER A 109 -11.20 -0.49 -8.74
N GLN A 110 -11.36 -1.73 -8.27
CA GLN A 110 -10.44 -2.84 -8.48
C GLN A 110 -9.00 -2.53 -8.04
N ALA A 111 -8.84 -1.73 -6.98
CA ALA A 111 -7.52 -1.48 -6.41
C ALA A 111 -6.95 -2.75 -5.76
N ASP A 112 -5.67 -3.00 -6.00
CA ASP A 112 -4.92 -4.14 -5.45
C ASP A 112 -4.41 -3.84 -4.03
N ALA A 113 -4.14 -2.57 -3.73
CA ALA A 113 -3.64 -2.11 -2.43
C ALA A 113 -4.27 -0.77 -2.03
N ILE A 114 -4.11 -0.39 -0.75
CA ILE A 114 -4.56 0.88 -0.20
C ILE A 114 -3.34 1.67 0.29
N LEU A 115 -3.25 2.93 -0.12
CA LEU A 115 -2.34 3.92 0.43
C LEU A 115 -3.16 4.92 1.27
N VAL A 116 -2.93 4.92 2.57
CA VAL A 116 -3.52 5.89 3.48
C VAL A 116 -2.53 7.02 3.72
N VAL A 117 -2.89 8.23 3.30
CA VAL A 117 -2.18 9.47 3.63
C VAL A 117 -2.79 10.00 4.93
N HIS A 118 -2.03 9.89 6.01
CA HIS A 118 -2.45 10.18 7.39
C HIS A 118 -2.27 11.68 7.71
N LEU A 119 -3.38 12.37 7.96
CA LEU A 119 -3.44 13.84 8.10
C LEU A 119 -4.08 14.32 9.43
N ALA A 120 -4.51 13.41 10.30
CA ALA A 120 -5.12 13.72 11.59
C ALA A 120 -4.54 12.84 12.71
N PHE A 121 -4.91 13.16 13.95
CA PHE A 121 -4.54 12.42 15.16
C PHE A 121 -5.64 11.42 15.54
N GLY A 122 -5.30 10.25 16.09
CA GLY A 122 -6.25 9.28 16.65
C GLY A 122 -6.81 8.23 15.67
N ASP A 123 -6.09 7.88 14.61
CA ASP A 123 -6.58 7.16 13.42
C ASP A 123 -6.61 5.63 13.52
N SER A 124 -6.40 5.08 14.72
CA SER A 124 -6.31 3.63 14.97
C SER A 124 -7.50 2.83 14.42
N LEU A 125 -8.73 3.36 14.52
CA LEU A 125 -9.94 2.68 14.06
C LEU A 125 -10.04 2.63 12.52
N PRO A 126 -9.93 3.75 11.77
CA PRO A 126 -9.79 3.69 10.32
C PRO A 126 -8.66 2.78 9.83
N PHE A 127 -7.48 2.84 10.46
CA PHE A 127 -6.36 1.97 10.07
C PHE A 127 -6.69 0.50 10.22
N LYS A 128 -7.30 0.11 11.35
CA LYS A 128 -7.74 -1.27 11.55
C LYS A 128 -8.75 -1.71 10.49
N ILE A 129 -9.72 -0.86 10.15
CA ILE A 129 -10.73 -1.18 9.13
C ILE A 129 -10.10 -1.40 7.76
N PHE A 130 -9.17 -0.54 7.34
CA PHE A 130 -8.46 -0.74 6.08
C PHE A 130 -7.56 -1.98 6.12
N ALA A 131 -6.84 -2.23 7.21
CA ALA A 131 -6.01 -3.42 7.37
C ALA A 131 -6.82 -4.73 7.34
N ASP A 132 -8.01 -4.73 7.92
CA ASP A 132 -8.94 -5.87 7.92
C ASP A 132 -9.64 -6.09 6.56
N SER A 133 -9.46 -5.18 5.58
CA SER A 133 -10.10 -5.29 4.25
C SER A 133 -9.59 -6.45 3.39
N GLY A 134 -8.49 -7.08 3.81
CA GLY A 134 -7.81 -8.13 3.04
C GLY A 134 -6.91 -7.61 1.91
N LYS A 135 -6.80 -6.29 1.74
CA LYS A 135 -5.84 -5.65 0.83
C LYS A 135 -4.56 -5.25 1.58
N PRO A 136 -3.37 -5.32 0.95
CA PRO A 136 -2.18 -4.69 1.49
C PRO A 136 -2.43 -3.20 1.74
N VAL A 137 -2.04 -2.71 2.92
CA VAL A 137 -2.20 -1.31 3.32
C VAL A 137 -0.83 -0.71 3.63
N ALA A 138 -0.52 0.41 2.99
CA ALA A 138 0.60 1.26 3.35
C ALA A 138 0.06 2.56 3.97
N ILE A 139 0.70 3.01 5.06
CA ILE A 139 0.39 4.29 5.68
C ILE A 139 1.57 5.22 5.45
N TYR A 140 1.28 6.37 4.85
CA TYR A 140 2.25 7.45 4.69
C TYR A 140 1.88 8.60 5.63
N SER A 141 2.87 9.02 6.42
CA SER A 141 2.73 10.08 7.40
C SER A 141 3.89 11.03 7.24
N GLN A 142 3.61 12.25 6.79
CA GLN A 142 4.63 13.28 6.65
C GLN A 142 4.79 14.01 7.99
N PRO A 143 6.02 14.14 8.53
CA PRO A 143 6.26 14.86 9.77
C PRO A 143 5.52 16.20 9.84
N PHE A 144 4.88 16.44 11.00
CA PHE A 144 4.15 17.68 11.32
C PHE A 144 2.94 18.00 10.43
N SER A 145 2.32 16.99 9.80
CA SER A 145 1.12 17.16 8.96
C SER A 145 -0.19 16.86 9.68
N GLY A 146 -0.20 17.00 11.01
CA GLY A 146 -1.40 16.89 11.81
C GLY A 146 -1.69 15.56 12.48
N HIS A 147 -0.73 14.64 12.52
CA HIS A 147 -0.96 13.25 12.88
C HIS A 147 -0.16 12.75 14.10
N ASP A 148 -0.55 11.59 14.65
CA ASP A 148 0.18 10.88 15.72
C ASP A 148 1.61 10.52 15.29
N TRP A 149 2.48 10.36 16.27
CA TRP A 149 3.76 9.67 16.05
C TRP A 149 3.44 8.18 15.82
N MET A 150 3.77 7.66 14.64
CA MET A 150 3.72 6.21 14.37
C MET A 150 4.99 5.52 14.85
#